data_AF-A0A954Q3X0-F1
#
_entry.id   AF-A0A954Q3X0-F1
#
_cell.length_a   1.000
_cell.length_b   1.000
_cell.length_c   1.000
_cell.angle_alpha   90.00
_cell.angle_beta   90.00
_cell.angle_gamma   90.00
#
_symmetry.space_group_name_H-M   'P 1'
#
loop_
_entity.id
_entity.type
_entity.pdbx_description
1 polymer ?
#
loop_
_entity_poly.entity_id
_entity_poly.type
_entity_poly.pdbx_seq_one_letter_code
_entity_poly.pdbx_strand_id
1 'polypeptide(L)'
;MIRNETEYKQTVERVTQETQSLSDRRKHLKQSSLNPEQIKRVMDPLKSFHLQLCEEVESYDRLKHGEFEELNNLRGLGHLLISLRIAQGVSQRELASRLEVHESQVSRDERNEYFGITIERANKILEALKVQR
;
A
#
# COMPACT_ATOMS: atom_id res chain seq x y z
N MET A 1 3.20 1.01 -0.20
CA MET A 1 2.11 0.24 -0.83
C MET A 1 1.71 -0.92 0.07
N ILE A 2 0.41 -1.06 0.34
CA ILE A 2 -0.17 -2.22 1.01
C ILE A 2 -0.23 -3.40 0.02
N ARG A 3 0.27 -4.57 0.40
CA ARG A 3 0.39 -5.71 -0.52
C ARG A 3 -0.64 -6.79 -0.29
N ASN A 4 -1.18 -6.92 0.92
CA ASN A 4 -2.07 -8.02 1.26
C ASN A 4 -3.14 -7.58 2.27
N GLU A 5 -4.11 -8.46 2.47
CA GLU A 5 -5.26 -8.21 3.33
C GLU A 5 -4.86 -7.97 4.81
N THR A 6 -3.81 -8.62 5.28
CA THR A 6 -3.31 -8.45 6.65
C THR A 6 -2.73 -7.05 6.83
N GLU A 7 -1.87 -6.61 5.91
CA GLU A 7 -1.32 -5.26 5.89
C GLU A 7 -2.45 -4.21 5.78
N TYR A 8 -3.46 -4.47 4.94
CA TYR A 8 -4.62 -3.57 4.80
C TYR A 8 -5.34 -3.35 6.12
N LYS A 9 -5.72 -4.44 6.81
CA LYS A 9 -6.41 -4.36 8.10
C LYS A 9 -5.59 -3.62 9.15
N GLN A 10 -4.29 -3.91 9.23
CA GLN A 10 -3.38 -3.23 10.15
C GLN A 10 -3.28 -1.72 9.85
N THR A 11 -3.19 -1.33 8.58
CA THR A 11 -3.14 0.09 8.20
C THR A 11 -4.47 0.79 8.49
N VAL A 12 -5.62 0.17 8.22
CA VAL A 12 -6.94 0.72 8.56
C VAL A 12 -7.10 0.94 10.07
N GLU A 13 -6.70 -0.03 10.88
CA GLU A 13 -6.69 0.10 12.34
C GLU A 13 -5.80 1.27 12.78
N ARG A 14 -4.60 1.39 12.19
CA ARG A 14 -3.67 2.47 12.49
C ARG A 14 -4.22 3.84 12.09
N VAL A 15 -4.81 3.96 10.91
CA VAL A 15 -5.48 5.19 10.44
C VAL A 15 -6.54 5.62 11.47
N THR A 16 -7.37 4.68 11.94
CA THR A 16 -8.41 4.94 12.93
C THR A 16 -7.84 5.46 14.25
N GLN A 17 -6.77 4.83 14.75
CA GLN A 17 -6.09 5.25 15.98
C GLN A 17 -5.42 6.62 15.85
N GLU A 18 -4.81 6.90 14.71
CA GLU A 18 -4.17 8.19 14.42
C GLU A 18 -5.21 9.30 14.28
N THR A 19 -6.36 9.06 13.63
CA THR A 19 -7.48 10.02 13.55
C THR A 19 -7.94 10.44 14.95
N GLN A 20 -8.14 9.47 15.84
CA GLN A 20 -8.55 9.74 17.22
C GLN A 20 -7.48 10.54 17.97
N SER A 21 -6.22 10.10 17.88
CA SER A 21 -5.08 10.77 18.52
C SER A 21 -4.89 12.21 18.05
N LEU A 22 -5.05 12.48 16.75
CA LEU A 22 -4.98 13.83 16.18
C LEU A 22 -6.13 14.72 16.66
N SER A 23 -7.34 14.17 16.76
CA SER A 23 -8.52 14.87 17.27
C SER A 23 -8.30 15.31 18.72
N ASP A 24 -7.83 14.40 19.57
CA ASP A 24 -7.61 14.66 20.98
C ASP A 24 -6.46 15.64 21.20
N ARG A 25 -5.36 15.51 20.47
CA ARG A 25 -4.25 16.46 20.51
C ARG A 25 -4.69 17.86 20.07
N ARG A 26 -5.53 17.97 19.04
CA ARG A 26 -6.09 19.25 18.61
C ARG A 26 -6.99 19.87 19.68
N LYS A 27 -7.81 19.09 20.38
CA LYS A 27 -8.65 19.57 21.49
C LYS A 27 -7.80 20.10 22.63
N HIS A 28 -6.77 19.36 23.05
CA HIS A 28 -5.85 19.78 24.11
C HIS A 28 -5.08 21.07 23.76
N LEU A 29 -4.61 21.19 22.51
CA LEU A 29 -3.93 22.40 22.05
C LEU A 29 -4.83 23.64 22.04
N LYS A 30 -6.14 23.48 21.77
CA LYS A 30 -7.12 24.58 21.85
C LYS A 30 -7.40 25.04 23.29
N GLN A 31 -7.22 24.16 24.27
CA GLN A 31 -7.33 24.50 25.69
C GLN A 31 -6.07 25.15 26.24
N SER A 32 -4.98 25.11 25.48
CA SER A 32 -3.73 25.81 25.78
C SER A 32 -3.82 27.26 25.26
N SER A 33 -3.01 28.17 25.82
CA SER A 33 -2.94 29.59 25.39
C SER A 33 -2.26 29.80 24.03
N LEU A 34 -2.41 28.85 23.10
CA LEU A 34 -1.85 28.92 21.75
C LEU A 34 -2.85 29.56 20.79
N ASN A 35 -2.36 30.40 19.89
CA ASN A 35 -3.19 30.96 18.84
C ASN A 35 -3.43 29.91 17.71
N PRO A 36 -4.43 30.12 16.84
CA PRO A 36 -4.75 29.17 15.78
C PRO A 36 -3.59 28.84 14.82
N GLU A 37 -2.70 29.79 14.54
CA GLU A 37 -1.54 29.59 13.66
C GLU A 37 -0.48 28.68 14.30
N GLN A 38 -0.22 28.86 15.61
CA GLN A 38 0.67 28.00 16.38
C GLN A 38 0.13 26.57 16.45
N ILE A 39 -1.17 26.43 16.71
CA ILE A 39 -1.84 25.11 16.70
C ILE A 39 -1.71 24.47 15.31
N LYS A 40 -1.94 25.23 14.24
CA LYS A 40 -1.79 24.75 12.86
C LYS A 40 -0.35 24.26 12.60
N ARG A 41 0.66 25.05 12.95
CA ARG A 41 2.08 24.69 12.75
C ARG A 41 2.47 23.39 13.45
N VAL A 42 1.92 23.11 14.63
CA VAL A 42 2.14 21.84 15.35
C VAL A 42 1.40 20.67 14.69
N MET A 43 0.19 20.91 14.20
CA MET A 43 -0.67 19.85 13.67
C MET A 43 -0.35 19.46 12.22
N ASP A 44 0.14 20.39 11.40
CA ASP A 44 0.30 20.16 9.95
C ASP A 44 1.24 19.00 9.60
N PRO A 45 2.44 18.84 10.22
CA PRO A 45 3.28 17.67 9.97
C PRO A 45 2.57 16.36 10.31
N LEU A 46 1.84 16.33 11.44
CA LEU A 46 1.14 15.13 11.89
C LEU A 46 -0.01 14.75 10.93
N LYS A 47 -0.72 15.75 10.43
CA LYS A 47 -1.76 15.55 9.41
C LYS A 47 -1.17 15.06 8.10
N SER A 48 0.01 15.53 7.70
CA SER A 48 0.67 15.08 6.48
C SER A 48 0.98 13.58 6.53
N PHE A 49 1.53 13.09 7.65
CA PHE A 49 1.78 11.66 7.82
C PHE A 49 0.49 10.84 7.84
N HIS A 50 -0.55 11.35 8.51
CA HIS A 50 -1.85 10.70 8.52
C HIS A 50 -2.47 10.62 7.12
N LEU A 51 -2.38 11.70 6.34
CA LEU A 51 -2.88 11.75 4.98
C LEU A 51 -2.19 10.69 4.09
N GLN A 52 -0.88 10.53 4.22
CA GLN A 52 -0.13 9.49 3.49
C GLN A 52 -0.63 8.08 3.82
N LEU A 53 -0.94 7.79 5.08
CA LEU A 53 -1.51 6.48 5.45
C LEU A 53 -2.92 6.28 4.89
N CYS A 54 -3.75 7.32 4.89
CA CYS A 54 -5.07 7.28 4.26
C CYS A 54 -4.96 7.03 2.74
N GLU A 55 -4.02 7.70 2.07
CA GLU A 55 -3.74 7.51 0.64
C GLU A 55 -3.30 6.07 0.32
N GLU A 56 -2.54 5.41 1.20
CA GLU A 56 -2.17 4.00 1.02
C GLU A 56 -3.38 3.06 1.10
N VAL A 57 -4.31 3.30 2.05
CA VAL A 57 -5.56 2.53 2.18
C VAL A 57 -6.43 2.73 0.95
N GLU A 58 -6.65 3.98 0.53
CA GLU A 58 -7.44 4.30 -0.66
C GLU A 58 -6.82 3.69 -1.91
N SER A 59 -5.50 3.75 -2.05
CA SER A 59 -4.80 3.14 -3.19
C SER A 59 -5.02 1.63 -3.24
N TYR A 60 -5.00 0.94 -2.09
CA TYR A 60 -5.30 -0.49 -2.04
C TYR A 60 -6.75 -0.81 -2.43
N ASP A 61 -7.70 0.01 -1.98
CA ASP A 61 -9.10 -0.14 -2.34
C ASP A 61 -9.32 0.07 -3.84
N ARG A 62 -8.71 1.09 -4.45
CA ARG A 62 -8.74 1.30 -5.92
C ARG A 62 -8.21 0.10 -6.68
N LEU A 63 -7.08 -0.47 -6.25
CA LEU A 63 -6.50 -1.67 -6.87
C LEU A 63 -7.44 -2.88 -6.81
N LYS A 64 -8.14 -3.08 -5.70
CA LYS A 64 -9.16 -4.14 -5.59
C LYS A 64 -10.30 -3.97 -6.59
N HIS A 65 -10.61 -2.74 -7.00
CA HIS A 65 -11.61 -2.44 -8.03
C HIS A 65 -11.04 -2.47 -9.45
N GLY A 66 -9.75 -2.83 -9.62
CA GLY A 66 -9.10 -2.89 -10.93
C GLY A 66 -8.73 -1.52 -11.49
N GLU A 67 -8.67 -0.49 -10.65
CA GLU A 67 -8.17 0.83 -11.04
C GLU A 67 -6.65 0.86 -10.92
N PHE A 68 -5.95 0.87 -12.07
CA PHE A 68 -4.49 0.85 -12.13
C PHE A 68 -3.94 2.17 -12.66
N GLU A 69 -2.78 2.57 -12.13
CA GLU A 69 -2.00 3.64 -12.75
C GLU A 69 -1.34 3.14 -14.05
N GLU A 70 -1.21 4.04 -15.03
CA GLU A 70 -0.54 3.73 -16.29
C GLU A 70 0.96 3.46 -16.06
N LEU A 71 1.47 2.39 -16.68
CA LEU A 71 2.88 2.06 -16.61
C LEU A 71 3.69 2.99 -17.54
N ASN A 72 4.25 4.06 -16.97
CA ASN A 72 5.05 5.02 -17.72
C ASN A 72 6.47 4.52 -18.07
N ASN A 73 7.03 3.60 -17.26
CA ASN A 73 8.35 3.02 -17.48
C ASN A 73 8.53 1.72 -16.67
N LEU A 74 9.62 0.98 -16.95
CA LEU A 74 9.89 -0.32 -16.31
C LEU A 74 10.21 -0.24 -14.80
N ARG A 75 10.51 0.93 -14.23
CA ARG A 75 10.70 1.05 -12.77
C ARG A 75 9.40 0.77 -12.01
N GLY A 76 8.25 1.05 -12.63
CA GLY A 76 6.93 0.73 -12.08
C GLY A 76 6.48 -0.71 -12.31
N LEU A 77 7.26 -1.55 -12.98
CA LEU A 77 6.84 -2.90 -13.36
C LEU A 77 6.53 -3.76 -12.13
N GLY A 78 7.40 -3.73 -11.12
CA GLY A 78 7.20 -4.51 -9.91
C GLY A 78 5.95 -4.10 -9.14
N HIS A 79 5.69 -2.79 -9.05
CA HIS A 79 4.45 -2.26 -8.50
C HIS A 79 3.23 -2.79 -9.27
N LEU A 80 3.26 -2.74 -10.61
CA LEU A 80 2.19 -3.27 -11.46
C LEU A 80 1.93 -4.77 -11.22
N LEU A 81 2.98 -5.59 -11.08
CA LEU A 81 2.81 -7.03 -10.80
C LEU A 81 2.09 -7.29 -9.47
N ILE A 82 2.42 -6.52 -8.42
CA ILE A 82 1.74 -6.60 -7.12
C ILE A 82 0.28 -6.15 -7.26
N SER A 83 0.06 -5.02 -7.94
CA SER A 83 -1.27 -4.46 -8.20
C SER A 83 -2.18 -5.45 -8.92
N LEU A 84 -1.69 -6.09 -9.98
CA LEU A 84 -2.42 -7.11 -10.73
C LEU A 84 -2.81 -8.30 -9.83
N ARG A 85 -1.88 -8.76 -8.99
CA ARG A 85 -2.16 -9.85 -8.03
C ARG A 85 -3.29 -9.46 -7.08
N ILE A 86 -3.24 -8.25 -6.51
CA ILE A 86 -4.25 -7.74 -5.57
C ILE A 86 -5.62 -7.65 -6.25
N ALA A 87 -5.68 -7.05 -7.44
CA ALA A 87 -6.92 -6.87 -8.20
C ALA A 87 -7.60 -8.20 -8.53
N GLN A 88 -6.83 -9.26 -8.78
CA GLN A 88 -7.34 -10.61 -9.02
C GLN A 88 -7.69 -11.39 -7.74
N GLY A 89 -7.51 -10.80 -6.56
CA GLY A 89 -7.73 -11.48 -5.27
C GLY A 89 -6.76 -12.64 -5.01
N VAL A 90 -5.63 -12.69 -5.71
CA VAL A 90 -4.64 -13.76 -5.56
C VAL A 90 -3.77 -13.47 -4.32
N SER A 91 -3.66 -14.43 -3.40
CA SER A 91 -2.77 -14.28 -2.23
C SER A 91 -1.30 -14.54 -2.60
N GLN A 92 -0.36 -14.09 -1.76
CA GLN A 92 1.07 -14.41 -1.94
C GLN A 92 1.32 -15.92 -1.93
N ARG A 93 0.65 -16.66 -1.03
CA ARG A 93 0.67 -18.13 -0.97
C ARG A 93 0.19 -18.78 -2.27
N GLU A 94 -0.92 -18.27 -2.81
CA GLU A 94 -1.48 -18.77 -4.07
C GLU A 94 -0.54 -18.51 -5.25
N LEU A 95 0.00 -17.28 -5.36
CA LEU A 95 0.99 -16.96 -6.39
C LEU A 95 2.24 -17.83 -6.26
N ALA A 96 2.73 -18.04 -5.05
CA ALA A 96 3.87 -18.91 -4.79
C ALA A 96 3.61 -20.36 -5.23
N SER A 97 2.41 -20.88 -4.96
CA SER A 97 1.99 -22.20 -5.42
C SER A 97 1.98 -22.31 -6.94
N ARG A 98 1.49 -21.28 -7.65
CA ARG A 98 1.48 -21.25 -9.12
C ARG A 98 2.86 -21.12 -9.75
N LEU A 99 3.80 -20.51 -9.03
CA LEU A 99 5.19 -20.32 -9.44
C LEU A 99 6.11 -21.46 -8.96
N GLU A 100 5.58 -22.45 -8.25
CA GLU A 100 6.34 -23.57 -7.66
C GLU A 100 7.49 -23.10 -6.76
N VAL A 101 7.27 -22.04 -5.99
CA VAL A 101 8.23 -21.49 -5.02
C VAL A 101 7.64 -21.43 -3.62
N HIS A 102 8.49 -21.24 -2.62
CA HIS A 102 8.03 -20.99 -1.26
C HIS A 102 7.41 -19.59 -1.11
N GLU A 103 6.37 -19.45 -0.29
CA GLU A 103 5.66 -18.17 -0.07
C GLU A 103 6.60 -17.04 0.38
N SER A 104 7.62 -17.36 1.19
CA SER A 104 8.61 -16.38 1.66
C SER A 104 9.38 -15.72 0.51
N GLN A 105 9.54 -16.39 -0.63
CA GLN A 105 10.20 -15.82 -1.79
C GLN A 105 9.33 -14.72 -2.42
N VAL A 106 8.04 -15.01 -2.66
CA VAL A 106 7.09 -14.00 -3.16
C VAL A 106 6.98 -12.84 -2.17
N SER A 107 6.84 -13.12 -0.87
CA SER A 107 6.76 -12.08 0.17
C SER A 107 8.01 -11.18 0.19
N ARG A 108 9.21 -11.77 0.04
CA ARG A 108 10.48 -11.00 -0.01
C ARG A 108 10.57 -10.17 -1.29
N ASP A 109 10.24 -10.77 -2.43
CA ASP A 109 10.34 -10.10 -3.73
C ASP A 109 9.34 -8.93 -3.80
N GLU A 110 8.10 -9.10 -3.33
CA GLU A 110 7.12 -8.01 -3.22
C GLU A 110 7.53 -6.92 -2.22
N ARG A 111 8.26 -7.28 -1.15
CA ARG A 111 8.82 -6.30 -0.21
C ARG A 111 9.90 -5.43 -0.81
N ASN A 112 10.63 -5.94 -1.79
CA ASN A 112 11.57 -5.14 -2.55
C ASN A 112 10.94 -4.62 -3.86
N GLU A 113 9.61 -4.65 -3.98
CA GLU A 113 8.87 -4.24 -5.18
C GLU A 113 9.42 -4.89 -6.47
N TYR A 114 9.84 -6.15 -6.38
CA TYR A 114 10.49 -6.88 -7.47
C TYR A 114 11.69 -6.13 -8.10
N PHE A 115 12.37 -5.27 -7.35
CA PHE A 115 13.52 -4.53 -7.85
C PHE A 115 14.60 -5.49 -8.37
N GLY A 116 15.03 -5.28 -9.62
CA GLY A 116 16.00 -6.14 -10.29
C GLY A 116 15.41 -7.44 -10.87
N ILE A 117 14.09 -7.59 -10.93
CA ILE A 117 13.44 -8.73 -11.57
C ILE A 117 13.83 -8.84 -13.06
N THR A 118 14.06 -10.06 -13.53
CA THR A 118 14.30 -10.33 -14.95
C THR A 118 12.98 -10.32 -15.73
N ILE A 119 13.02 -9.99 -17.02
CA ILE A 119 11.85 -10.06 -17.91
C ILE A 119 11.24 -11.47 -17.90
N GLU A 120 12.08 -12.51 -17.90
CA GLU A 120 11.62 -13.90 -17.85
C GLU A 120 10.81 -14.19 -16.57
N ARG A 121 11.29 -13.72 -15.40
CA ARG A 121 10.58 -13.92 -14.14
C ARG A 121 9.29 -13.10 -14.09
N ALA A 122 9.29 -11.88 -14.62
CA ALA A 122 8.09 -11.05 -14.73
C ALA A 122 7.02 -11.73 -15.62
N ASN A 123 7.41 -12.29 -16.77
CA ASN A 123 6.51 -13.05 -17.64
C ASN A 123 5.91 -14.26 -16.92
N LYS A 124 6.71 -15.05 -16.20
CA LYS A 124 6.20 -16.19 -15.41
C LYS A 124 5.15 -15.75 -14.37
N ILE A 125 5.34 -14.58 -13.74
CA ILE A 125 4.35 -14.02 -12.81
C ILE A 125 3.06 -13.65 -13.56
N LEU A 126 3.16 -12.97 -14.70
CA LEU A 126 1.99 -12.60 -15.51
C LEU A 126 1.21 -13.84 -16.00
N GLU A 127 1.91 -14.88 -16.43
CA GLU A 127 1.33 -16.17 -16.80
C GLU A 127 0.63 -16.85 -15.61
N ALA A 128 1.27 -16.87 -14.43
CA ALA A 128 0.67 -17.39 -13.20
C ALA A 128 -0.57 -16.60 -12.75
N LEU A 129 -0.60 -15.29 -13.03
CA LEU A 129 -1.76 -14.43 -12.83
C LEU A 129 -2.79 -14.55 -13.98
N LYS A 130 -2.54 -15.37 -15.00
CA LYS A 130 -3.44 -15.54 -16.17
C LYS A 130 -3.83 -14.21 -16.82
N VAL A 131 -2.92 -13.22 -16.79
CA VAL A 131 -3.14 -11.94 -17.45
C VAL A 131 -2.98 -12.18 -18.95
N GLN A 132 -4.09 -12.16 -19.67
CA GLN A 132 -4.11 -12.25 -21.14
C GLN A 132 -4.36 -10.86 -21.71
N ARG A 133 -3.74 -10.58 -22.86
CA ARG A 133 -3.97 -9.35 -23.62
C ARG A 133 -5.41 -9.21 -24.04
#